data_AF-A0A7D5RKT3-F1
#
_entry.id   AF-A0A7D5RKT3-F1
#
_cell.length_a   1.000
_cell.length_b   1.000
_cell.length_c   1.000
_cell.angle_alpha   90.00
_cell.angle_beta   90.00
_cell.angle_gamma   90.00
#
_symmetry.space_group_name_H-M   'P 1'
#
loop_
_entity.id
_entity.type
_entity.pdbx_description
1 polymer ?
#
loop_
_entity_poly.entity_id
_entity_poly.type
_entity_poly.pdbx_seq_one_letter_code
_entity_poly.pdbx_strand_id
1 'polypeptide(L)'
;MKSALKIFILIFLIVFGLLTLFMSISVTFDLFGMRAGHEHFVPFVVYANMFCGLLYVLSAYKLINKQSGARKLLLLAIGILILTLIAFSIHVAKGGEYDQNTFYALAFRTGVTALLAWMSKWYIHR
;
A
#
# COMPACT_ATOMS: atom_id res chain seq x y z
N MET A 1 21.84 14.11 -9.56
CA MET A 1 20.40 13.89 -9.83
C MET A 1 19.94 12.47 -9.53
N LYS A 2 20.64 11.45 -10.04
CA LYS A 2 20.33 10.03 -9.84
C LYS A 2 20.21 9.61 -8.35
N SER A 3 21.19 9.94 -7.50
CA SER A 3 21.14 9.60 -6.06
C SER A 3 20.04 10.30 -5.27
N ALA A 4 19.68 11.54 -5.62
CA ALA A 4 18.61 12.29 -4.94
C ALA A 4 17.24 11.63 -5.17
N LEU A 5 16.98 11.16 -6.40
CA LEU A 5 15.77 10.39 -6.72
C LEU A 5 15.70 9.08 -5.93
N LYS A 6 16.83 8.39 -5.77
CA LYS A 6 16.90 7.16 -4.98
C LYS A 6 16.55 7.42 -3.52
N ILE A 7 17.12 8.47 -2.92
CA ILE A 7 16.84 8.87 -1.53
C ILE A 7 15.36 9.25 -1.38
N PHE A 8 14.81 10.00 -2.33
CA PHE A 8 13.39 10.37 -2.33
C PHE A 8 12.48 9.12 -2.35
N ILE A 9 12.71 8.19 -3.28
CA ILE A 9 11.94 6.94 -3.37
C ILE A 9 12.03 6.14 -2.06
N LEU A 10 13.21 6.12 -1.44
CA LEU A 10 13.45 5.40 -0.20
C LEU A 10 12.68 6.01 0.99
N ILE A 11 12.84 7.32 1.19
CA ILE A 11 12.12 8.05 2.24
C ILE A 11 10.61 7.89 2.02
N PHE A 12 10.15 8.04 0.78
CA PHE A 12 8.75 7.92 0.45
C PHE A 12 8.22 6.51 0.72
N LEU A 13 8.92 5.44 0.33
CA LEU A 13 8.53 4.05 0.64
C LEU A 13 8.42 3.79 2.15
N ILE A 14 9.37 4.32 2.93
CA ILE A 14 9.37 4.15 4.39
C ILE A 14 8.21 4.92 5.00
N VAL A 15 8.06 6.21 4.69
CA VAL A 15 7.00 7.06 5.26
C VAL A 15 5.62 6.55 4.83
N PHE A 16 5.44 6.26 3.54
CA PHE A 16 4.17 5.76 3.01
C PHE A 16 3.82 4.37 3.54
N GLY A 17 4.80 3.48 3.66
CA GLY A 17 4.63 2.14 4.24
C GLY A 17 4.26 2.21 5.72
N LEU A 18 4.97 3.01 6.51
CA LEU A 18 4.68 3.19 7.94
C LEU A 18 3.33 3.85 8.18
N LEU A 19 2.97 4.89 7.43
CA LEU A 19 1.66 5.52 7.52
C LEU A 19 0.54 4.54 7.16
N THR A 20 0.74 3.72 6.11
CA THR A 20 -0.22 2.70 5.72
C THR A 20 -0.40 1.62 6.79
N LEU A 21 0.70 1.18 7.42
CA LEU A 21 0.66 0.24 8.54
C LEU A 21 -0.06 0.85 9.75
N PHE A 22 0.32 2.08 10.13
CA PHE A 22 -0.26 2.77 11.27
C PHE A 22 -1.77 2.97 11.11
N MET A 23 -2.21 3.49 9.95
CA MET A 23 -3.62 3.62 9.61
C MET A 23 -4.35 2.28 9.67
N SER A 24 -3.78 1.23 9.07
CA SER A 24 -4.43 -0.09 9.01
C SER A 24 -4.56 -0.70 10.41
N ILE A 25 -3.51 -0.65 11.23
CA ILE A 25 -3.51 -1.14 12.61
C ILE A 25 -4.49 -0.32 13.46
N SER A 26 -4.53 1.01 13.29
CA SER A 26 -5.43 1.87 14.05
C SER A 26 -6.90 1.58 13.77
N VAL A 27 -7.25 1.29 12.52
CA VAL A 27 -8.61 0.90 12.14
C VAL A 27 -8.94 -0.51 12.64
N THR A 28 -8.01 -1.48 12.53
CA THR A 28 -8.25 -2.86 12.98
C THR A 28 -8.40 -2.99 14.49
N PHE A 29 -7.57 -2.28 15.27
CA PHE A 29 -7.57 -2.35 16.73
C PHE A 29 -8.45 -1.28 17.39
N ASP A 30 -9.20 -0.50 16.60
CA ASP A 30 -10.00 0.64 17.08
C ASP A 30 -9.19 1.58 17.99
N LEU A 31 -7.93 1.78 17.63
CA LEU A 31 -7.06 2.69 18.36
C LEU A 31 -7.56 4.10 18.09
N PHE A 32 -7.72 4.89 19.16
CA PHE A 32 -8.19 6.28 19.13
C PHE A 32 -9.67 6.49 18.75
N GLY A 33 -10.51 5.44 18.80
CA GLY A 33 -11.95 5.58 18.47
C GLY A 33 -12.19 5.91 17.00
N MET A 34 -11.20 5.68 16.13
CA MET A 34 -11.30 5.95 14.69
C MET A 34 -12.30 5.02 13.98
N ARG A 35 -12.78 3.95 14.65
CA ARG A 35 -13.82 3.07 14.12
C ARG A 35 -15.22 3.69 14.18
N ALA A 36 -15.43 4.70 15.02
CA ALA A 36 -16.71 5.42 15.11
C ALA A 36 -17.03 6.24 13.84
N GLY A 37 -16.04 6.52 12.98
CA GLY A 37 -16.22 7.19 11.68
C GLY A 37 -16.29 6.24 10.48
N HIS A 38 -16.23 4.93 10.72
CA HIS A 38 -16.20 3.89 9.69
C HIS A 38 -17.17 2.77 10.08
N GLU A 39 -18.48 2.98 9.88
CA GLU A 39 -19.48 1.95 10.22
C GLU A 39 -19.51 0.79 9.19
N HIS A 40 -19.02 1.01 7.97
CA HIS A 40 -19.04 0.05 6.85
C HIS A 40 -17.65 -0.16 6.21
N PHE A 41 -16.63 -0.47 7.00
CA PHE A 41 -15.31 -0.84 6.47
C PHE A 41 -15.22 -2.34 6.23
N VAL A 42 -14.58 -2.74 5.13
CA VAL A 42 -14.35 -4.15 4.80
C VAL A 42 -13.04 -4.62 5.45
N PRO A 43 -13.05 -5.47 6.50
CA PRO A 43 -11.85 -5.77 7.30
C PRO A 43 -10.74 -6.43 6.47
N PHE A 44 -11.11 -7.27 5.50
CA PHE A 44 -10.17 -7.93 4.58
C PHE A 44 -9.31 -6.93 3.79
N VAL A 45 -9.88 -5.79 3.41
CA VAL A 45 -9.16 -4.73 2.68
C VAL A 45 -8.08 -4.09 3.56
N VAL A 46 -8.39 -3.92 4.85
CA VAL A 46 -7.45 -3.34 5.84
C VAL A 46 -6.27 -4.30 6.07
N TYR A 47 -6.53 -5.59 6.24
CA TYR A 47 -5.47 -6.60 6.40
C TYR A 47 -4.57 -6.69 5.16
N ALA A 48 -5.13 -6.65 3.96
CA ALA A 48 -4.35 -6.67 2.73
C ALA A 48 -3.48 -5.40 2.58
N ASN A 49 -4.02 -4.23 2.95
CA ASN A 49 -3.27 -2.97 2.97
C ASN A 49 -2.16 -2.98 4.01
N MET A 50 -2.38 -3.56 5.19
CA MET A 50 -1.34 -3.77 6.20
C MET A 50 -0.20 -4.62 5.63
N PHE A 51 -0.53 -5.70 4.93
CA PHE A 51 0.48 -6.56 4.30
C PHE A 51 1.28 -5.81 3.22
N CYS A 52 0.63 -4.96 2.42
CA CYS A 52 1.32 -4.09 1.46
C CYS A 52 2.25 -3.08 2.13
N GLY A 53 1.84 -2.49 3.25
CA GLY A 53 2.67 -1.60 4.05
C GLY A 53 3.98 -2.27 4.49
N LEU A 54 3.91 -3.52 4.94
CA LEU A 54 5.10 -4.33 5.27
C LEU A 54 6.01 -4.54 4.05
N LEU A 55 5.43 -4.84 2.89
CA LEU A 55 6.20 -5.02 1.65
C LEU A 55 6.89 -3.74 1.18
N TYR A 56 6.30 -2.56 1.40
CA TYR A 56 6.94 -1.27 1.13
C TYR A 56 8.17 -1.04 2.01
N VAL A 57 8.06 -1.28 3.32
CA VAL A 57 9.19 -1.15 4.25
C VAL A 57 10.30 -2.16 3.91
N LEU A 58 9.93 -3.41 3.61
CA LEU A 58 10.90 -4.44 3.20
C LEU A 58 11.57 -4.13 1.85
N SER A 59 10.86 -3.55 0.90
CA SER A 59 11.43 -3.14 -0.38
C SER A 59 12.37 -1.94 -0.24
N ALA A 60 12.06 -0.98 0.63
CA ALA A 60 12.99 0.08 1.02
C ALA A 60 14.27 -0.50 1.66
N TYR A 61 14.14 -1.43 2.60
CA TYR A 61 15.27 -2.11 3.23
C TYR A 61 16.18 -2.81 2.21
N LYS A 62 15.60 -3.56 1.27
CA LYS A 62 16.36 -4.21 0.18
C LYS A 62 17.02 -3.20 -0.77
N LEU A 63 16.42 -2.04 -0.99
CA LEU A 63 16.97 -0.98 -1.83
C LEU A 63 18.17 -0.26 -1.16
N ILE A 64 18.16 -0.14 0.18
CA ILE A 64 19.31 0.31 0.99
C ILE A 64 20.46 -0.68 0.85
N ASN A 65 20.18 -1.98 1.04
CA ASN A 65 21.19 -3.04 0.97
C ASN A 65 21.62 -3.42 -0.46
N LYS A 66 21.21 -2.64 -1.49
CA LYS A 66 21.47 -2.88 -2.92
C LYS A 66 21.12 -4.30 -3.39
N GLN A 67 20.16 -4.97 -2.75
CA GLN A 67 19.72 -6.30 -3.14
C GLN A 67 18.69 -6.23 -4.27
N SER A 68 18.82 -7.09 -5.27
CA SER A 68 17.94 -7.18 -6.45
C SER A 68 16.48 -7.57 -6.15
N GLY A 69 16.15 -7.86 -4.89
CA GLY A 69 14.83 -8.30 -4.45
C GLY A 69 13.78 -7.20 -4.28
N ALA A 70 14.15 -5.90 -4.23
CA ALA A 70 13.21 -4.82 -3.97
C ALA A 70 12.06 -4.76 -4.99
N ARG A 71 12.36 -5.00 -6.27
CA ARG A 71 11.36 -5.00 -7.36
C ARG A 71 10.37 -6.15 -7.24
N LYS A 72 10.81 -7.34 -6.82
CA LYS A 72 9.94 -8.51 -6.63
C LYS A 72 8.90 -8.25 -5.54
N LEU A 73 9.31 -7.59 -4.45
CA LEU A 73 8.39 -7.22 -3.35
C LEU A 73 7.35 -6.19 -3.79
N LEU A 74 7.76 -5.18 -4.57
CA LEU A 74 6.83 -4.19 -5.12
C LEU A 74 5.82 -4.80 -6.08
N LEU A 75 6.26 -5.73 -6.96
CA LEU A 75 5.35 -6.47 -7.83
C LEU A 75 4.36 -7.33 -7.04
N LEU A 76 4.83 -7.95 -5.96
CA LEU A 76 3.97 -8.74 -5.07
C LEU A 76 2.94 -7.86 -4.35
N ALA A 77 3.33 -6.66 -3.90
CA ALA A 77 2.40 -5.68 -3.33
C ALA A 77 1.33 -5.24 -4.34
N ILE A 78 1.71 -4.99 -5.60
CA ILE A 78 0.76 -4.68 -6.68
C ILE A 78 -0.22 -5.84 -6.89
N GLY A 79 0.26 -7.09 -6.91
CA GLY A 79 -0.58 -8.26 -7.06
C GLY A 79 -1.62 -8.39 -5.94
N ILE A 80 -1.21 -8.16 -4.69
CA ILE A 80 -2.12 -8.14 -3.53
C ILE A 80 -3.15 -7.03 -3.69
N LEU A 81 -2.73 -5.79 -4.02
CA LEU A 81 -3.66 -4.67 -4.21
C LEU A 81 -4.70 -4.94 -5.30
N ILE A 82 -4.31 -5.54 -6.43
CA ILE A 82 -5.23 -5.90 -7.51
C ILE A 82 -6.24 -6.94 -7.03
N LEU A 83 -5.79 -7.99 -6.34
CA LEU A 83 -6.68 -9.01 -5.77
C LEU A 83 -7.66 -8.41 -4.75
N THR A 84 -7.17 -7.51 -3.89
CA THR A 84 -8.00 -6.79 -2.92
C THR A 84 -9.03 -5.91 -3.63
N LEU A 85 -8.65 -5.25 -4.72
CA LEU A 85 -9.56 -4.42 -5.51
C LEU A 85 -10.65 -5.25 -6.18
N ILE A 86 -10.31 -6.41 -6.74
CA ILE A 86 -11.29 -7.35 -7.32
C ILE A 86 -12.25 -7.85 -6.23
N ALA A 87 -11.71 -8.31 -5.09
CA ALA A 87 -12.52 -8.78 -3.97
C ALA A 87 -13.45 -7.69 -3.42
N PHE A 88 -12.96 -6.45 -3.33
CA PHE A 88 -13.75 -5.30 -2.92
C PHE A 88 -14.86 -5.00 -3.94
N SER A 89 -14.56 -4.98 -5.23
CA SER A 89 -15.58 -4.78 -6.28
C SER A 89 -16.67 -5.85 -6.25
N ILE A 90 -16.33 -7.11 -5.99
CA ILE A 90 -17.31 -8.19 -5.82
C ILE A 90 -18.17 -7.96 -4.56
N HIS A 91 -17.58 -7.49 -3.47
CA HIS A 91 -18.30 -7.17 -2.23
C HIS A 91 -19.30 -6.03 -2.45
N VAL A 92 -18.89 -4.96 -3.14
CA VAL A 92 -19.77 -3.84 -3.51
C VAL A 92 -20.89 -4.32 -4.44
N ALA A 93 -20.58 -5.14 -5.45
CA ALA A 93 -21.58 -5.68 -6.38
C ALA A 93 -22.62 -6.60 -5.71
N LYS A 94 -22.28 -7.20 -4.56
CA LYS A 94 -23.19 -8.02 -3.74
C LYS A 94 -24.08 -7.18 -2.81
N GLY A 95 -24.04 -5.85 -2.90
CA GLY A 95 -24.80 -4.97 -2.03
C GLY A 95 -24.16 -4.75 -0.66
N GLY A 96 -22.85 -4.99 -0.53
CA GLY A 96 -22.12 -4.61 0.67
C GLY A 96 -22.16 -3.10 0.85
N GLU A 97 -22.64 -2.65 2.02
CA GLU A 97 -22.51 -1.26 2.42
C GLU A 97 -21.03 -0.91 2.42
N TYR A 98 -20.67 0.14 1.68
CA TYR A 98 -19.28 0.56 1.58
C TYR A 98 -19.22 2.06 1.83
N ASP A 99 -18.24 2.42 2.63
CA ASP A 99 -17.89 3.82 2.82
C ASP A 99 -17.08 4.29 1.60
N GLN A 100 -17.51 5.38 0.93
CA GLN A 100 -16.81 5.91 -0.25
C GLN A 100 -15.32 6.21 0.05
N ASN A 101 -15.04 6.53 1.30
CA ASN A 101 -13.69 6.72 1.84
C ASN A 101 -12.78 5.49 1.63
N THR A 102 -13.32 4.27 1.68
CA THR A 102 -12.57 3.02 1.41
C THR A 102 -12.13 2.92 -0.04
N PHE A 103 -12.99 3.33 -0.98
CA PHE A 103 -12.69 3.33 -2.40
C PHE A 103 -11.60 4.35 -2.74
N TYR A 104 -11.74 5.59 -2.24
CA TYR A 104 -10.72 6.63 -2.43
C TYR A 104 -9.36 6.23 -1.83
N ALA A 105 -9.36 5.65 -0.63
CA ALA A 105 -8.14 5.17 0.02
C ALA A 105 -7.44 4.07 -0.79
N LEU A 106 -8.20 3.12 -1.34
CA LEU A 106 -7.67 2.03 -2.15
C LEU A 106 -7.13 2.53 -3.51
N ALA A 107 -7.87 3.42 -4.17
CA ALA A 107 -7.49 4.00 -5.45
C ALA A 107 -6.22 4.85 -5.32
N PHE A 108 -6.15 5.72 -4.30
CA PHE A 108 -4.98 6.52 -4.01
C PHE A 108 -3.75 5.65 -3.78
N ARG A 109 -3.88 4.60 -2.94
CA ARG A 109 -2.76 3.70 -2.63
C ARG A 109 -2.29 2.92 -3.86
N THR A 110 -3.21 2.49 -4.73
CA THR A 110 -2.88 1.79 -5.98
C THR A 110 -2.14 2.71 -6.95
N GLY A 111 -2.62 3.94 -7.15
CA GLY A 111 -1.97 4.94 -8.00
C GLY A 111 -0.56 5.28 -7.53
N VAL A 112 -0.38 5.52 -6.22
CA VAL A 112 0.94 5.81 -5.62
C VAL A 112 1.90 4.64 -5.80
N THR A 113 1.43 3.41 -5.56
CA THR A 113 2.27 2.20 -5.70
C THR A 113 2.69 1.97 -7.15
N ALA A 114 1.78 2.16 -8.10
CA ALA A 114 2.06 2.06 -9.52
C ALA A 114 3.10 3.11 -9.96
N LEU A 115 2.97 4.35 -9.47
CA LEU A 115 3.91 5.42 -9.74
C LEU A 115 5.31 5.11 -9.18
N LEU A 116 5.39 4.62 -7.94
CA LEU A 116 6.65 4.17 -7.33
C LEU A 116 7.29 3.00 -8.08
N ALA A 117 6.49 2.01 -8.50
CA ALA A 117 6.98 0.88 -9.27
C ALA A 117 7.48 1.31 -10.66
N TRP A 118 6.80 2.26 -11.32
CA TRP A 118 7.23 2.83 -12.58
C TRP A 118 8.55 3.60 -12.42
N MET A 119 8.65 4.49 -11.43
CA MET A 119 9.89 5.22 -11.13
C MET A 119 11.05 4.28 -10.78
N SER A 120 10.77 3.19 -10.05
CA SER A 120 11.75 2.15 -9.73
C SER A 120 12.24 1.40 -10.97
N LYS A 121 11.36 1.11 -11.95
CA LYS A 121 11.69 0.45 -13.22
C LYS A 121 12.71 1.24 -14.03
N TRP A 122 12.62 2.57 -14.04
CA TRP A 122 13.56 3.46 -14.73
C TRP A 122 14.98 3.45 -14.15
N TYR A 123 15.16 2.92 -12.93
CA TYR A 123 16.40 3.07 -12.18
C TYR A 123 17.16 1.75 -11.95
N ILE A 124 16.48 0.60 -12.00
CA ILE A 124 17.08 -0.74 -11.81
C ILE A 124 17.66 -1.33 -13.11
N HIS A 125 17.48 -0.67 -14.26
CA HIS A 125 17.93 -1.15 -15.58
C HIS A 125 19.23 -0.51 -16.12
N ARG A 126 20.15 -0.08 -15.25
CA ARG A 126 21.52 0.26 -15.68
C ARG A 126 22.56 -0.12 -14.63
#